data_AF-A0A7C8FBN8-F1
#
_entry.id   AF-A0A7C8FBN8-F1
#
_cell.length_a   1.000
_cell.length_b   1.000
_cell.length_c   1.000
_cell.angle_alpha   90.00
_cell.angle_beta   90.00
_cell.angle_gamma   90.00
#
_symmetry.space_group_name_H-M   'P 1'
#
loop_
_entity.id
_entity.type
_entity.pdbx_description
1 polymer ?
#
loop_
_entity_poly.entity_id
_entity_poly.type
_entity_poly.pdbx_seq_one_letter_code
_entity_poly.pdbx_strand_id
1 'polypeptide(L)'
;MDLRILSYNIHRAIGVDRRFRPERIATILSHYDADIVLLQEVDVGVPRSRELNLALELAERCKYPYSAVGLNVKLRKGMYGNATLSRYPIAKERNIDLTLDGRKARGCLFTELELPGGADTRLLPVFNLHLGLSFKERPQQVGCLVRTPEFVGIDKAQPCLVGGDFNDWWARIAPLFTEALGFVCATNHLVGYQNAILTYPSFSPSTGLDKVFCRGPITVLGSRRCRLRLSKVASDHLPVIVDLRIEAGGVSG
;
A
#
# COMPACT_ATOMS: atom_id res chain seq x y z
N MET A 1 -3.60 -12.64 -15.87
CA MET A 1 -4.03 -13.04 -14.51
C MET A 1 -4.68 -11.84 -13.86
N ASP A 2 -5.85 -12.02 -13.27
CA ASP A 2 -6.54 -10.94 -12.57
C ASP A 2 -6.13 -10.94 -11.10
N LEU A 3 -5.91 -9.75 -10.55
CA LEU A 3 -5.46 -9.53 -9.18
C LEU A 3 -6.26 -8.41 -8.54
N ARG A 4 -6.62 -8.59 -7.28
CA ARG A 4 -7.19 -7.53 -6.44
C ARG A 4 -6.15 -7.05 -5.42
N ILE A 5 -5.90 -5.74 -5.45
CA ILE A 5 -5.06 -5.05 -4.48
C ILE A 5 -5.95 -4.26 -3.53
N LEU A 6 -5.64 -4.29 -2.24
CA LEU A 6 -6.25 -3.41 -1.24
C LEU A 6 -5.17 -2.63 -0.51
N SER A 7 -5.25 -1.31 -0.49
CA SER A 7 -4.37 -0.46 0.35
C SER A 7 -5.17 0.18 1.47
N TYR A 8 -4.63 0.15 2.69
CA TYR A 8 -5.32 0.66 3.87
C TYR A 8 -4.38 1.15 4.98
N ASN A 9 -4.42 2.44 5.27
CA ASN A 9 -3.92 2.96 6.54
C ASN A 9 -4.89 2.54 7.65
N ILE A 10 -4.47 1.61 8.51
CA ILE A 10 -5.35 1.01 9.51
C ILE A 10 -5.40 1.80 10.81
N HIS A 11 -4.64 2.89 10.93
CA HIS A 11 -4.56 3.71 12.13
C HIS A 11 -4.32 2.87 13.39
N ARG A 12 -3.48 1.83 13.25
CA ARG A 12 -3.10 0.85 14.29
C ARG A 12 -4.27 0.05 14.82
N ALA A 13 -5.30 -0.13 14.00
CA ALA A 13 -6.60 -0.70 14.35
C ALA A 13 -7.32 0.05 15.50
N ILE A 14 -7.01 1.33 15.69
CA ILE A 14 -7.71 2.22 16.61
C ILE A 14 -8.69 3.05 15.79
N GLY A 15 -9.98 2.76 15.97
CA GLY A 15 -11.04 3.46 15.27
C GLY A 15 -11.13 4.94 15.61
N VAL A 16 -11.93 5.69 14.85
CA VAL A 16 -12.25 7.11 15.15
C VAL A 16 -12.96 7.25 16.50
N ASP A 17 -13.59 6.17 16.98
CA ASP A 17 -14.15 6.03 18.34
C ASP A 17 -13.09 5.75 19.42
N ARG A 18 -11.81 5.81 19.06
CA ARG A 18 -10.63 5.57 19.91
C ARG A 18 -10.54 4.17 20.49
N ARG A 19 -11.29 3.21 19.95
CA ARG A 19 -11.26 1.81 20.41
C ARG A 19 -10.33 0.98 19.55
N PHE A 20 -9.38 0.32 20.19
CA PHE A 20 -8.58 -0.73 19.57
C PHE A 20 -9.47 -1.96 19.30
N ARG A 21 -9.68 -2.25 18.00
CA ARG A 21 -10.56 -3.32 17.49
C ARG A 21 -10.01 -3.87 16.17
N PRO A 22 -8.92 -4.68 16.19
CA PRO A 22 -8.35 -5.30 14.98
C PRO A 22 -9.36 -6.16 14.21
N GLU A 23 -10.39 -6.66 14.87
CA GLU A 23 -11.48 -7.43 14.25
C GLU A 23 -12.25 -6.61 13.21
N ARG A 24 -12.33 -5.28 13.38
CA ARG A 24 -12.98 -4.39 12.41
C ARG A 24 -12.18 -4.34 11.10
N ILE A 25 -10.86 -4.25 11.22
CA ILE A 25 -9.95 -4.27 10.09
C ILE A 25 -10.04 -5.63 9.40
N ALA A 26 -9.93 -6.73 10.14
CA ALA A 26 -10.06 -8.08 9.61
C ALA A 26 -11.38 -8.33 8.87
N THR A 27 -12.49 -7.81 9.39
CA THR A 27 -13.82 -7.89 8.73
C THR A 27 -13.80 -7.17 7.37
N ILE A 28 -13.17 -6.00 7.29
CA ILE A 28 -13.07 -5.24 6.04
C ILE A 28 -12.16 -5.96 5.03
N LEU A 29 -11.00 -6.46 5.48
CA LEU A 29 -10.08 -7.21 4.61
C LEU A 29 -10.74 -8.47 4.06
N SER A 30 -11.39 -9.26 4.93
CA SER A 30 -12.09 -10.49 4.54
C SER A 30 -13.28 -10.23 3.61
N HIS A 31 -13.97 -9.09 3.74
CA HIS A 31 -15.07 -8.74 2.85
C HIS A 31 -14.60 -8.50 1.40
N TYR A 32 -13.45 -7.86 1.21
CA TYR A 32 -12.92 -7.59 -0.13
C TYR A 32 -12.10 -8.74 -0.70
N ASP A 33 -11.58 -9.61 0.18
CA ASP A 33 -10.79 -10.79 -0.15
C ASP A 33 -9.74 -10.50 -1.23
N ALA A 34 -8.91 -9.49 -0.95
CA ALA A 34 -7.87 -9.07 -1.88
C ALA A 34 -6.77 -10.11 -1.97
N ASP A 35 -6.12 -10.21 -3.12
CA ASP A 35 -4.95 -11.06 -3.31
C ASP A 35 -3.72 -10.51 -2.57
N ILE A 36 -3.58 -9.18 -2.58
CA ILE A 36 -2.46 -8.45 -1.99
C ILE A 36 -3.03 -7.29 -1.16
N VAL A 37 -2.60 -7.19 0.09
CA VAL A 37 -3.02 -6.14 1.03
C VAL A 37 -1.81 -5.33 1.46
N LEU A 38 -1.88 -4.02 1.27
CA LEU A 38 -0.87 -3.04 1.67
C LEU A 38 -1.38 -2.25 2.88
N LEU A 39 -0.84 -2.52 4.06
CA LEU A 39 -1.23 -1.88 5.31
C LEU A 39 -0.20 -0.82 5.73
N GLN A 40 -0.69 0.31 6.25
CA GLN A 40 0.13 1.35 6.88
C GLN A 40 -0.32 1.58 8.32
N GLU A 41 0.58 2.11 9.15
CA GLU A 41 0.39 2.29 10.59
C GLU A 41 0.11 0.99 11.35
N VAL A 42 0.91 -0.02 11.07
CA VAL A 42 0.84 -1.34 11.69
C VAL A 42 1.77 -1.38 12.91
N ASP A 43 1.19 -1.45 14.11
CA ASP A 43 1.95 -1.60 15.37
C ASP A 43 2.47 -3.04 15.55
N VAL A 44 3.66 -3.16 16.15
CA VAL A 44 4.26 -4.40 16.66
C VAL A 44 4.80 -4.15 18.06
N GLY A 45 4.26 -4.87 19.06
CA GLY A 45 4.76 -4.82 20.43
C GLY A 45 4.44 -3.52 21.19
N VAL A 46 3.49 -2.72 20.72
CA VAL A 46 3.14 -1.43 21.33
C VAL A 46 1.99 -1.62 22.36
N PRO A 47 2.05 -1.03 23.57
CA PRO A 47 1.01 -1.21 24.59
C PRO A 47 -0.42 -0.84 24.14
N ARG A 48 -0.57 0.18 23.30
CA ARG A 48 -1.88 0.64 22.78
C ARG A 48 -2.59 -0.40 21.90
N SER A 49 -1.82 -1.34 21.34
CA SER A 49 -2.28 -2.46 20.53
C SER A 49 -2.12 -3.79 21.27
N ARG A 50 -2.11 -3.75 22.61
CA ARG A 50 -1.95 -4.93 23.49
C ARG A 50 -0.67 -5.71 23.21
N GLU A 51 0.35 -5.03 22.70
CA GLU A 51 1.65 -5.60 22.36
C GLU A 51 1.61 -6.70 21.29
N LEU A 52 0.51 -6.78 20.54
CA LEU A 52 0.37 -7.70 19.42
C LEU A 52 1.31 -7.32 18.28
N ASN A 53 1.62 -8.30 17.44
CA ASN A 53 2.07 -8.07 16.08
C ASN A 53 0.82 -7.97 15.18
N LEU A 54 0.39 -6.74 14.86
CA LEU A 54 -0.84 -6.55 14.11
C LEU A 54 -0.81 -7.14 12.71
N ALA A 55 0.37 -7.23 12.07
CA ALA A 55 0.49 -7.84 10.76
C ALA A 55 0.17 -9.34 10.82
N LEU A 56 0.78 -10.06 11.76
CA LEU A 56 0.55 -11.49 11.96
C LEU A 56 -0.90 -11.77 12.37
N GLU A 57 -1.43 -10.99 13.31
CA GLU A 57 -2.82 -11.11 13.77
C GLU A 57 -3.83 -10.98 12.61
N LEU A 58 -3.62 -9.99 11.73
CA LEU A 58 -4.49 -9.77 10.58
C LEU A 58 -4.27 -10.83 9.48
N ALA A 59 -3.03 -11.27 9.27
CA ALA A 59 -2.70 -12.34 8.33
C ALA A 59 -3.42 -13.64 8.70
N GLU A 60 -3.31 -14.07 9.96
CA GLU A 60 -3.96 -15.28 10.47
C GLU A 60 -5.48 -15.20 10.36
N ARG A 61 -6.08 -14.11 10.85
CA ARG A 61 -7.55 -13.91 10.82
C ARG A 61 -8.12 -13.90 9.40
N CYS A 62 -7.39 -13.32 8.45
CA CYS A 62 -7.82 -13.20 7.05
C CYS A 62 -7.25 -14.31 6.15
N LYS A 63 -6.54 -15.28 6.75
CA LYS A 63 -5.93 -16.45 6.11
C LYS A 63 -4.88 -16.12 5.04
N TYR A 64 -4.16 -15.02 5.16
CA TYR A 64 -3.04 -14.71 4.26
C TYR A 64 -1.84 -15.59 4.63
N PRO A 65 -1.40 -16.51 3.76
CA PRO A 65 -0.31 -17.43 4.08
C PRO A 65 1.07 -16.75 4.14
N TYR A 66 1.22 -15.59 3.49
CA TYR A 66 2.48 -14.85 3.44
C TYR A 66 2.27 -13.42 3.94
N SER A 67 3.22 -12.93 4.73
CA SER A 67 3.21 -11.55 5.22
C SER A 67 4.62 -11.04 5.45
N ALA A 68 4.84 -9.76 5.16
CA ALA A 68 6.08 -9.02 5.43
C ALA A 68 5.77 -7.79 6.29
N VAL A 69 6.74 -7.37 7.13
CA VAL A 69 6.60 -6.17 7.99
C VAL A 69 7.84 -5.29 7.89
N GLY A 70 7.64 -4.02 7.56
CA GLY A 70 8.67 -2.99 7.55
C GLY A 70 8.44 -1.97 8.65
N LEU A 71 9.22 -2.02 9.72
CA LEU A 71 9.08 -1.15 10.90
C LEU A 71 9.95 0.10 10.78
N ASN A 72 9.31 1.27 10.90
CA ASN A 72 9.92 2.56 10.56
C ASN A 72 10.11 3.46 11.78
N VAL A 73 9.18 3.39 12.73
CA VAL A 73 9.17 4.29 13.88
C VAL A 73 9.33 3.49 15.16
N LYS A 74 10.42 3.76 15.89
CA LYS A 74 10.68 3.18 17.22
C LYS A 74 9.98 4.02 18.29
N LEU A 75 9.24 3.35 19.17
CA LEU A 75 8.62 3.96 20.35
C LEU A 75 9.38 3.52 21.61
N ARG A 76 8.98 4.04 22.77
CA ARG A 76 9.51 3.58 24.06
C ARG A 76 9.35 2.05 24.24
N LYS A 77 8.23 1.51 23.77
CA LYS A 77 7.96 0.07 23.70
C LYS A 77 7.27 -0.25 22.38
N GLY A 78 7.85 -1.19 21.64
CA GLY A 78 7.40 -1.57 20.31
C GLY A 78 7.76 -0.58 19.21
N MET A 79 7.29 -0.88 18.02
CA MET A 79 7.54 -0.10 16.80
C MET A 79 6.28 -0.11 15.94
N TYR A 80 6.25 0.71 14.91
CA TYR A 80 5.21 0.59 13.88
C TYR A 80 5.74 0.97 12.49
N GLY A 81 5.02 0.52 11.47
CA GLY A 81 5.36 0.80 10.08
C GLY A 81 4.32 0.26 9.10
N ASN A 82 4.79 -0.42 8.06
CA ASN A 82 3.95 -0.94 6.98
C ASN A 82 3.97 -2.47 7.00
N ALA A 83 2.93 -3.09 6.46
CA ALA A 83 2.89 -4.54 6.26
C ALA A 83 2.28 -4.90 4.90
N THR A 84 2.79 -5.95 4.28
CA THR A 84 2.20 -6.54 3.08
C THR A 84 1.65 -7.91 3.47
N LEU A 85 0.37 -8.18 3.20
CA LEU A 85 -0.22 -9.52 3.31
C LEU A 85 -0.50 -10.04 1.90
N SER A 86 -0.18 -11.29 1.62
CA SER A 86 -0.20 -11.83 0.27
C SER A 86 -0.75 -13.25 0.23
N ARG A 87 -1.54 -13.56 -0.81
CA ARG A 87 -1.92 -14.93 -1.19
C ARG A 87 -0.76 -15.67 -1.86
N TYR A 88 0.21 -14.94 -2.40
CA TYR A 88 1.37 -15.45 -3.15
C TYR A 88 2.66 -15.40 -2.32
N PRO A 89 3.60 -16.34 -2.52
CA PRO A 89 4.89 -16.34 -1.84
C PRO A 89 5.64 -15.01 -2.00
N ILE A 90 6.36 -14.62 -0.96
CA ILE A 90 7.24 -13.44 -0.97
C ILE A 90 8.67 -13.95 -1.21
N ALA A 91 9.19 -13.79 -2.43
CA ALA A 91 10.53 -14.21 -2.80
C ALA A 91 11.62 -13.34 -2.14
N LYS A 92 11.35 -12.03 -2.06
CA LYS A 92 12.25 -11.05 -1.44
C LYS A 92 11.44 -9.99 -0.70
N GLU A 93 11.99 -9.49 0.38
CA GLU A 93 11.45 -8.36 1.12
C GLU A 93 12.56 -7.41 1.57
N ARG A 94 12.26 -6.11 1.59
CA ARG A 94 13.16 -5.07 2.10
C ARG A 94 12.37 -3.92 2.70
N ASN A 95 12.70 -3.52 3.92
CA ASN A 95 12.25 -2.23 4.44
C ASN A 95 13.23 -1.13 4.00
N ILE A 96 12.79 -0.28 3.09
CA ILE A 96 13.56 0.84 2.54
C ILE A 96 13.31 2.07 3.41
N ASP A 97 14.37 2.62 3.99
CA ASP A 97 14.29 3.84 4.79
C ASP A 97 14.09 5.08 3.89
N LEU A 98 13.01 5.81 4.14
CA LEU A 98 12.67 7.08 3.47
C LEU A 98 12.74 8.25 4.46
N THR A 99 13.43 8.08 5.58
CA THR A 99 13.58 9.11 6.60
C THR A 99 14.46 10.23 6.08
N LEU A 100 14.00 11.47 6.26
CA LEU A 100 14.77 12.67 5.97
C LEU A 100 15.18 13.32 7.29
N ASP A 101 16.30 14.02 7.27
CA ASP A 101 16.84 14.67 8.47
C ASP A 101 15.83 15.65 9.09
N GLY A 102 15.72 15.61 10.42
CA GLY A 102 14.75 16.39 11.19
C GLY A 102 13.27 16.04 10.93
N ARG A 103 12.96 14.96 10.20
CA ARG A 103 11.58 14.52 9.92
C ARG A 103 11.24 13.22 10.63
N LYS A 104 9.94 13.00 10.84
CA LYS A 104 9.41 11.75 11.40
C LYS A 104 9.75 10.60 10.44
N ALA A 105 10.35 9.53 10.97
CA ALA A 105 10.77 8.38 10.18
C ALA A 105 9.63 7.81 9.31
N ARG A 106 10.00 7.38 8.10
CA ARG A 106 9.13 6.79 7.09
C ARG A 106 9.88 5.69 6.37
N GLY A 107 9.14 4.74 5.81
CA GLY A 107 9.72 3.69 4.99
C GLY A 107 8.77 3.23 3.91
N CYS A 108 9.36 2.49 2.97
CA CYS A 108 8.67 1.74 1.94
C CYS A 108 9.01 0.27 2.12
N LEU A 109 8.01 -0.56 2.38
CA LEU A 109 8.17 -2.01 2.40
C LEU A 109 8.09 -2.52 0.97
N PHE A 110 9.23 -2.93 0.43
CA PHE A 110 9.33 -3.65 -0.83
C PHE A 110 9.10 -5.14 -0.59
N THR A 111 8.27 -5.75 -1.43
CA THR A 111 8.08 -7.20 -1.51
C THR A 111 8.04 -7.62 -2.98
N GLU A 112 8.78 -8.66 -3.33
CA GLU A 112 8.74 -9.29 -4.65
C GLU A 112 7.91 -10.57 -4.56
N LEU A 113 6.74 -10.57 -5.19
CA LEU A 113 5.76 -11.67 -5.07
C LEU A 113 5.89 -12.66 -6.22
N GLU A 114 5.80 -13.95 -5.93
CA GLU A 114 5.81 -15.03 -6.91
C GLU A 114 4.39 -15.33 -7.41
N LEU A 115 4.04 -14.76 -8.56
CA LEU A 115 2.76 -15.01 -9.19
C LEU A 115 2.80 -16.29 -10.04
N PRO A 116 1.69 -17.06 -10.07
CA PRO A 116 1.56 -18.18 -10.99
C PRO A 116 1.50 -17.68 -12.44
N GLY A 117 2.32 -18.28 -13.32
CA GLY A 117 2.48 -17.81 -14.71
C GLY A 117 2.40 -18.89 -15.78
N GLY A 118 1.93 -20.10 -15.45
CA GLY A 118 1.98 -21.26 -16.34
C GLY A 118 3.27 -22.04 -16.14
N ALA A 119 4.09 -22.19 -17.19
CA ALA A 119 5.38 -22.90 -17.10
C ALA A 119 6.46 -22.13 -16.32
N ASP A 120 6.31 -20.81 -16.15
CA ASP A 120 7.27 -19.96 -15.44
C ASP A 120 6.61 -19.17 -14.30
N THR A 121 7.31 -19.09 -13.16
CA THR A 121 6.99 -18.17 -12.06
C THR A 121 7.28 -16.74 -12.48
N ARG A 122 6.32 -15.83 -12.25
CA ARG A 122 6.50 -14.40 -12.56
C ARG A 122 6.69 -13.61 -11.28
N LEU A 123 7.67 -12.72 -11.27
CA LEU A 123 7.92 -11.84 -10.13
C LEU A 123 7.14 -10.54 -10.28
N LEU A 124 6.44 -10.14 -9.23
CA LEU A 124 5.76 -8.86 -9.12
C LEU A 124 6.38 -8.03 -7.99
N PRO A 125 7.24 -7.05 -8.34
CA PRO A 125 7.64 -5.98 -7.45
C PRO A 125 6.45 -5.17 -6.91
N VAL A 126 6.33 -5.09 -5.58
CA VAL A 126 5.31 -4.30 -4.88
C VAL A 126 5.97 -3.41 -3.83
N PHE A 127 5.67 -2.12 -3.87
CA PHE A 127 6.19 -1.12 -2.94
C PHE A 127 5.04 -0.54 -2.09
N ASN A 128 5.02 -0.85 -0.79
CA ASN A 128 4.06 -0.32 0.18
C ASN A 128 4.67 0.83 0.99
N LEU A 129 4.22 2.06 0.72
CA LEU A 129 4.78 3.26 1.33
C LEU A 129 3.79 4.01 2.24
N HIS A 130 4.36 4.78 3.16
CA HIS A 130 3.64 5.81 3.89
C HIS A 130 4.52 7.06 3.84
N LEU A 131 4.12 8.08 3.07
CA LEU A 131 4.92 9.30 2.94
C LEU A 131 4.69 10.27 4.09
N GLY A 132 5.57 11.28 4.16
CA GLY A 132 5.45 12.38 5.10
C GLY A 132 4.32 13.37 4.75
N LEU A 133 3.94 14.17 5.74
CA LEU A 133 2.86 15.16 5.65
C LEU A 133 3.25 16.41 4.84
N SER A 134 4.53 16.78 4.82
CA SER A 134 5.02 17.99 4.16
C SER A 134 5.13 17.81 2.64
N PHE A 135 4.58 18.74 1.87
CA PHE A 135 4.66 18.69 0.41
C PHE A 135 6.10 18.73 -0.12
N LYS A 136 7.04 19.34 0.63
CA LYS A 136 8.45 19.40 0.25
C LYS A 136 9.18 18.08 0.50
N GLU A 137 8.71 17.29 1.47
CA GLU A 137 9.38 16.07 1.88
C GLU A 137 9.02 14.89 0.97
N ARG A 138 7.77 14.82 0.49
CA ARG A 138 7.31 13.69 -0.34
C ARG A 138 8.15 13.45 -1.61
N PRO A 139 8.48 14.46 -2.44
CA PRO A 139 9.31 14.23 -3.62
C PRO A 139 10.74 13.77 -3.26
N GLN A 140 11.28 14.23 -2.14
CA GLN A 140 12.61 13.80 -1.67
C GLN A 140 12.57 12.33 -1.21
N GLN A 141 11.51 11.92 -0.51
CA GLN A 141 11.29 10.53 -0.12
C GLN A 141 11.13 9.61 -1.34
N VAL A 142 10.35 10.02 -2.34
CA VAL A 142 10.27 9.28 -3.61
C VAL A 142 11.64 9.27 -4.30
N GLY A 143 12.39 10.36 -4.24
CA GLY A 143 13.78 10.43 -4.69
C GLY A 143 14.71 9.42 -4.02
N CYS A 144 14.54 9.16 -2.73
CA CYS A 144 15.26 8.08 -2.03
C CYS A 144 14.85 6.71 -2.59
N LEU A 145 13.54 6.45 -2.71
CA LEU A 145 13.01 5.18 -3.24
C LEU A 145 13.53 4.86 -4.64
N VAL A 146 13.47 5.81 -5.58
CA VAL A 146 13.82 5.54 -6.99
C VAL A 146 15.32 5.33 -7.24
N ARG A 147 16.17 5.61 -6.25
CA ARG A 147 17.62 5.34 -6.30
C ARG A 147 18.02 4.02 -5.67
N THR A 148 17.06 3.30 -5.08
CA THR A 148 17.34 2.00 -4.46
C THR A 148 17.60 0.93 -5.52
N PRO A 149 18.46 -0.07 -5.25
CA PRO A 149 18.65 -1.21 -6.14
C PRO A 149 17.33 -1.93 -6.48
N GLU A 150 16.42 -2.03 -5.50
CA GLU A 150 15.11 -2.65 -5.65
C GLU A 150 14.25 -1.95 -6.69
N PHE A 151 14.34 -0.61 -6.81
CA PHE A 151 13.59 0.14 -7.80
C PHE A 151 14.31 0.26 -9.14
N VAL A 152 15.64 0.51 -9.11
CA VAL A 152 16.47 0.67 -10.31
C VAL A 152 16.57 -0.63 -11.11
N GLY A 153 16.57 -1.78 -10.43
CA GLY A 153 16.64 -3.10 -11.08
C GLY A 153 15.38 -3.52 -11.83
N ILE A 154 14.29 -2.73 -11.78
CA ILE A 154 13.01 -3.07 -12.42
C ILE A 154 12.91 -2.37 -13.77
N ASP A 155 12.91 -3.15 -14.84
CA ASP A 155 12.70 -2.64 -16.19
C ASP A 155 11.30 -2.00 -16.32
N LYS A 156 11.17 -0.96 -17.15
CA LYS A 156 9.87 -0.28 -17.34
C LYS A 156 8.82 -1.17 -18.02
N ALA A 157 9.25 -2.16 -18.80
CA ALA A 157 8.40 -3.17 -19.42
C ALA A 157 8.01 -4.31 -18.46
N GLN A 158 8.57 -4.35 -17.24
CA GLN A 158 8.17 -5.31 -16.22
C GLN A 158 7.00 -4.78 -15.38
N PRO A 159 6.09 -5.66 -14.91
CA PRO A 159 4.99 -5.25 -14.05
C PRO A 159 5.54 -4.75 -12.71
N CYS A 160 5.02 -3.62 -12.22
CA CYS A 160 5.42 -3.03 -10.95
C CYS A 160 4.26 -2.29 -10.31
N LEU A 161 4.10 -2.45 -8.99
CA LEU A 161 3.08 -1.76 -8.18
C LEU A 161 3.72 -0.88 -7.11
N VAL A 162 3.20 0.33 -6.96
CA VAL A 162 3.53 1.23 -5.85
C VAL A 162 2.23 1.70 -5.22
N GLY A 163 2.02 1.42 -3.93
CA GLY A 163 0.78 1.77 -3.24
C GLY A 163 0.99 2.14 -1.78
N GLY A 164 -0.04 2.74 -1.19
CA GLY A 164 -0.03 3.11 0.23
C GLY A 164 -0.64 4.47 0.50
N ASP A 165 -0.28 5.04 1.64
CA ASP A 165 -0.70 6.38 2.06
C ASP A 165 0.33 7.42 1.60
N PHE A 166 -0.02 8.18 0.57
CA PHE A 166 0.88 9.18 0.00
C PHE A 166 0.84 10.51 0.75
N ASN A 167 -0.08 10.71 1.70
CA ASN A 167 -0.30 12.00 2.36
C ASN A 167 -0.38 13.18 1.37
N ASP A 168 -0.87 12.93 0.16
CA ASP A 168 -0.80 13.87 -0.94
C ASP A 168 -2.14 14.56 -1.19
N TRP A 169 -2.41 15.53 -0.31
CA TRP A 169 -3.65 16.28 -0.20
C TRP A 169 -4.08 17.00 -1.48
N TRP A 170 -3.13 17.43 -2.30
CA TRP A 170 -3.37 18.22 -3.52
C TRP A 170 -2.94 17.50 -4.80
N ALA A 171 -2.79 16.17 -4.75
CA ALA A 171 -2.36 15.35 -5.89
C ALA A 171 -1.05 15.82 -6.57
N ARG A 172 -0.14 16.46 -5.83
CA ARG A 172 1.12 17.02 -6.36
C ARG A 172 2.20 15.98 -6.59
N ILE A 173 2.09 14.81 -5.96
CA ILE A 173 3.04 13.71 -6.17
C ILE A 173 2.66 12.84 -7.37
N ALA A 174 1.39 12.88 -7.80
CA ALA A 174 0.93 12.04 -8.91
C ALA A 174 1.70 12.29 -10.22
N PRO A 175 1.97 13.54 -10.66
CA PRO A 175 2.78 13.79 -11.85
C PRO A 175 4.19 13.18 -11.79
N LEU A 176 4.82 13.14 -10.61
CA LEU A 176 6.13 12.49 -10.46
C LEU A 176 6.04 11.00 -10.83
N PHE A 177 4.99 10.31 -10.40
CA PHE A 177 4.79 8.91 -10.78
C PHE A 177 4.37 8.76 -12.24
N THR A 178 3.42 9.57 -12.71
CA THR A 178 2.81 9.37 -14.03
C THR A 178 3.66 9.87 -15.18
N GLU A 179 4.24 11.06 -15.06
CA GLU A 179 4.96 11.71 -16.15
C GLU A 179 6.46 11.36 -16.11
N ALA A 180 7.08 11.33 -14.92
CA ALA A 180 8.52 11.08 -14.82
C ALA A 180 8.87 9.58 -14.69
N LEU A 181 8.10 8.82 -13.93
CA LEU A 181 8.39 7.40 -13.66
C LEU A 181 7.63 6.42 -14.58
N GLY A 182 6.69 6.92 -15.38
CA GLY A 182 5.93 6.16 -16.37
C GLY A 182 4.86 5.24 -15.77
N PHE A 183 4.33 5.57 -14.59
CA PHE A 183 3.24 4.82 -13.97
C PHE A 183 1.87 5.32 -14.42
N VAL A 184 0.85 4.48 -14.27
CA VAL A 184 -0.55 4.84 -14.31
C VAL A 184 -1.08 4.92 -12.88
N CYS A 185 -1.82 5.97 -12.54
CA CYS A 185 -2.51 6.06 -11.25
C CYS A 185 -3.83 5.27 -11.33
N ALA A 186 -3.87 4.08 -10.74
CA ALA A 186 -5.04 3.20 -10.76
C ALA A 186 -6.19 3.69 -9.87
N THR A 187 -5.94 4.65 -8.98
CA THR A 187 -6.91 5.22 -8.03
C THR A 187 -7.45 6.59 -8.46
N ASN A 188 -7.31 6.96 -9.73
CA ASN A 188 -7.97 8.13 -10.31
C ASN A 188 -9.17 7.70 -11.16
N HIS A 189 -10.31 8.38 -11.01
CA HIS A 189 -11.56 8.04 -11.69
C HIS A 189 -11.64 8.51 -13.16
N LEU A 190 -10.82 9.48 -13.55
CA LEU A 190 -10.80 10.09 -14.88
C LEU A 190 -9.36 10.42 -15.28
N VAL A 191 -9.15 10.74 -16.55
CA VAL A 191 -7.89 11.30 -17.05
C VAL A 191 -7.57 12.58 -16.26
N GLY A 192 -6.34 12.70 -15.77
CA GLY A 192 -5.87 13.81 -14.94
C GLY A 192 -5.74 13.46 -13.45
N TYR A 193 -4.80 14.10 -12.77
CA TYR A 193 -4.39 13.76 -11.40
C TYR A 193 -5.32 14.28 -10.29
N GLN A 194 -6.25 15.18 -10.61
CA GLN A 194 -7.15 15.80 -9.63
C GLN A 194 -8.37 14.92 -9.24
N ASN A 195 -8.54 13.75 -9.88
CA ASN A 195 -9.72 12.89 -9.75
C ASN A 195 -9.48 11.68 -8.83
N ALA A 196 -8.71 11.86 -7.74
CA ALA A 196 -8.37 10.78 -6.83
C ALA A 196 -9.62 10.24 -6.10
N ILE A 197 -9.66 8.92 -5.88
CA ILE A 197 -10.63 8.28 -4.97
C ILE A 197 -10.47 8.91 -3.58
N LEU A 198 -11.53 9.54 -3.04
CA LEU A 198 -11.47 10.19 -1.73
C LEU A 198 -11.54 9.14 -0.61
N THR A 199 -10.56 9.14 0.27
CA THR A 199 -10.35 8.13 1.33
C THR A 199 -10.31 8.74 2.74
N TYR A 200 -10.04 10.04 2.86
CA TYR A 200 -9.85 10.72 4.13
C TYR A 200 -10.69 12.01 4.23
N PRO A 201 -11.23 12.35 5.42
CA PRO A 201 -11.38 11.46 6.58
C PRO A 201 -12.49 10.41 6.33
N SER A 202 -12.40 9.24 6.95
CA SER A 202 -13.22 8.08 6.60
C SER A 202 -14.74 8.28 6.77
N PHE A 203 -15.15 9.11 7.74
CA PHE A 203 -16.55 9.41 8.01
C PHE A 203 -17.16 10.39 7.01
N SER A 204 -16.36 11.27 6.41
CA SER A 204 -16.77 12.27 5.42
C SER A 204 -15.63 12.54 4.42
N PRO A 205 -15.36 11.62 3.47
CA PRO A 205 -14.16 11.69 2.64
C PRO A 205 -14.16 12.90 1.71
N SER A 206 -13.14 13.75 1.85
CA SER A 206 -12.92 14.96 1.05
C SER A 206 -11.62 14.93 0.24
N THR A 207 -10.70 14.02 0.56
CA THR A 207 -9.35 13.97 -0.02
C THR A 207 -8.92 12.52 -0.30
N GLY A 208 -8.23 12.29 -1.43
CA GLY A 208 -7.65 10.98 -1.79
C GLY A 208 -6.18 10.87 -1.42
N LEU A 209 -5.89 10.48 -0.19
CA LEU A 209 -4.51 10.34 0.31
C LEU A 209 -3.89 9.02 -0.13
N ASP A 210 -4.67 7.95 -0.10
CA ASP A 210 -4.26 6.60 -0.44
C ASP A 210 -4.30 6.38 -1.95
N LYS A 211 -3.20 5.91 -2.53
CA LYS A 211 -3.08 5.71 -3.98
C LYS A 211 -2.47 4.37 -4.31
N VAL A 212 -2.75 3.89 -5.51
CA VAL A 212 -2.07 2.75 -6.14
C VAL A 212 -1.65 3.16 -7.54
N PHE A 213 -0.38 2.99 -7.85
CA PHE A 213 0.24 3.20 -9.14
C PHE A 213 0.69 1.86 -9.70
N CYS A 214 0.52 1.67 -11.00
CA CYS A 214 0.97 0.47 -11.71
C CYS A 214 1.75 0.84 -12.98
N ARG A 215 2.72 0.02 -13.37
CA ARG A 215 3.50 0.16 -14.61
C ARG A 215 3.72 -1.21 -15.24
N GLY A 216 4.04 -1.24 -16.53
CA GLY A 216 4.33 -2.46 -17.28
C GLY A 216 3.05 -3.08 -17.87
N PRO A 217 3.02 -4.39 -18.12
CA PRO A 217 1.89 -5.12 -18.70
C PRO A 217 0.75 -5.30 -17.67
N ILE A 218 0.22 -4.18 -17.16
CA ILE A 218 -0.85 -4.12 -16.17
C ILE A 218 -1.99 -3.26 -16.71
N THR A 219 -3.17 -3.87 -16.88
CA THR A 219 -4.42 -3.16 -17.16
C THR A 219 -5.17 -2.90 -15.86
N VAL A 220 -5.67 -1.67 -15.66
CA VAL A 220 -6.60 -1.38 -14.55
C VAL A 220 -8.01 -1.76 -14.98
N LEU A 221 -8.60 -2.77 -14.32
CA LEU A 221 -9.97 -3.23 -14.59
C LEU A 221 -11.01 -2.37 -13.86
N GLY A 222 -10.66 -1.85 -12.68
CA GLY A 222 -11.50 -0.94 -11.93
C GLY A 222 -10.91 -0.58 -10.57
N SER A 223 -11.39 0.52 -10.01
CA SER A 223 -10.98 0.95 -8.67
C SER A 223 -12.11 1.61 -7.90
N ARG A 224 -12.12 1.41 -6.58
CA ARG A 224 -13.15 1.93 -5.68
C ARG A 224 -12.61 2.09 -4.27
N ARG A 225 -13.17 3.03 -3.50
CA ARG A 225 -13.05 3.00 -2.04
C ARG A 225 -14.02 2.02 -1.41
N CYS A 226 -13.70 1.60 -0.20
CA CYS A 226 -14.63 0.87 0.64
C CYS A 226 -15.89 1.68 0.96
N ARG A 227 -17.05 1.01 0.91
CA ARG A 227 -18.37 1.59 1.22
C ARG A 227 -19.06 0.93 2.43
N LEU A 228 -18.39 0.02 3.12
CA LEU A 228 -18.93 -0.59 4.33
C LEU A 228 -19.14 0.47 5.40
N ARG A 229 -20.27 0.42 6.13
CA ARG A 229 -20.50 1.34 7.26
C ARG A 229 -19.39 1.22 8.31
N LEU A 230 -18.87 0.00 8.49
CA LEU A 230 -17.79 -0.30 9.43
C LEU A 230 -16.50 0.48 9.15
N SER A 231 -16.14 0.69 7.87
CA SER A 231 -14.89 1.38 7.54
C SER A 231 -14.89 2.86 7.91
N LYS A 232 -16.07 3.48 8.09
CA LYS A 232 -16.20 4.86 8.58
C LYS A 232 -15.79 5.03 10.04
N VAL A 233 -15.70 3.93 10.80
CA VAL A 233 -15.29 3.95 12.21
C VAL A 233 -13.99 3.18 12.48
N ALA A 234 -13.65 2.18 11.64
CA ALA A 234 -12.54 1.26 11.87
C ALA A 234 -11.15 1.92 11.78
N SER A 235 -11.00 2.94 10.93
CA SER A 235 -9.82 3.78 10.76
C SER A 235 -10.28 5.20 10.39
N ASP A 236 -9.39 6.18 10.47
CA ASP A 236 -9.59 7.53 9.91
C ASP A 236 -9.42 7.55 8.38
N HIS A 237 -8.94 6.48 7.76
CA HIS A 237 -8.92 6.27 6.31
C HIS A 237 -9.99 5.26 5.86
N LEU A 238 -10.40 5.34 4.59
CA LEU A 238 -11.11 4.27 3.88
C LEU A 238 -10.12 3.46 3.04
N PRO A 239 -10.21 2.12 3.01
CA PRO A 239 -9.42 1.33 2.10
C PRO A 239 -9.76 1.64 0.64
N VAL A 240 -8.75 1.57 -0.23
CA VAL A 240 -8.92 1.55 -1.68
C VAL A 240 -8.71 0.14 -2.21
N ILE A 241 -9.56 -0.26 -3.15
CA ILE A 241 -9.55 -1.55 -3.80
C ILE A 241 -9.35 -1.32 -5.28
N VAL A 242 -8.38 -2.01 -5.86
CA VAL A 242 -8.03 -1.93 -7.27
C VAL A 242 -8.02 -3.33 -7.85
N ASP A 243 -8.85 -3.56 -8.86
CA ASP A 243 -8.85 -4.78 -9.65
C ASP A 243 -7.97 -4.54 -10.89
N LEU A 244 -6.99 -5.42 -11.10
CA LEU A 244 -5.96 -5.32 -12.13
C LEU A 244 -5.92 -6.60 -12.96
N ARG A 245 -5.45 -6.51 -14.19
CA ARG A 245 -5.05 -7.64 -15.02
C ARG A 245 -3.57 -7.51 -15.34
N ILE A 246 -2.78 -8.51 -14.97
CA ILE A 246 -1.41 -8.66 -15.45
C ILE A 246 -1.44 -9.48 -16.74
N GLU A 247 -1.00 -8.88 -17.83
CA GLU A 247 -0.96 -9.52 -19.14
C GLU A 247 0.19 -10.54 -19.21
N ALA A 248 0.04 -11.55 -20.07
CA ALA A 248 1.19 -12.36 -20.44
C ALA A 248 2.14 -11.50 -21.25
N GLY A 249 3.43 -11.47 -20.88
CA GLY A 249 4.44 -10.81 -21.67
C GLY A 249 4.41 -11.40 -23.08
N GLY A 250 3.87 -10.64 -24.03
CA GLY A 250 4.12 -10.90 -25.43
C GLY A 250 5.59 -10.57 -25.66
N VAL A 251 6.37 -11.56 -26.08
CA VAL A 251 7.63 -11.26 -26.75
C VAL A 251 7.23 -10.51 -28.01
N SER A 252 7.31 -9.18 -27.98
CA SER A 252 7.28 -8.38 -29.20
C SER A 252 8.53 -8.77 -29.97
N GLY A 253 8.33 -9.67 -30.95
CA GLY A 253 9.34 -10.02 -31.95
C GLY A 253 9.59 -8.89 -32.94
#